data_AF-A0A9E2QBA0-F1
#
_entry.id   AF-A0A9E2QBA0-F1
#
_cell.length_a   1.000
_cell.length_b   1.000
_cell.length_c   1.000
_cell.angle_alpha   90.00
_cell.angle_beta   90.00
_cell.angle_gamma   90.00
#
_symmetry.space_group_name_H-M   'P 1'
#
loop_
_entity.id
_entity.type
_entity.pdbx_description
1 polymer ?
#
loop_
_entity_poly.entity_id
_entity_poly.type
_entity_poly.pdbx_seq_one_letter_code
_entity_poly.pdbx_strand_id
1 'polypeptide(L)'
;MQDHLVRLSSEVDTNSEYIGTSLELLLGRASNRMNVTMKRLAAVATIFLPLMFLASFWGMNFKSMPEFAWEYGYILALGTMVIAAIVMVVVARKNDWF
;
A
#
# COMPACT_ATOMS: atom_id res chain seq x y z
N MET A 1 -30.07 -8.69 -51.06
CA MET A 1 -28.60 -8.92 -50.97
C MET A 1 -27.88 -7.77 -50.30
N GLN A 2 -28.17 -6.50 -50.67
CA GLN A 2 -27.57 -5.32 -50.02
C GLN A 2 -27.88 -5.24 -48.51
N ASP A 3 -29.12 -5.51 -48.08
CA ASP A 3 -29.50 -5.49 -46.66
C ASP A 3 -28.71 -6.48 -45.79
N HIS A 4 -28.34 -7.63 -46.34
CA HIS A 4 -27.60 -8.65 -45.60
C HIS A 4 -26.13 -8.25 -45.41
N LEU A 5 -25.54 -7.58 -46.40
CA LEU A 5 -24.17 -7.03 -46.32
C LEU A 5 -24.09 -5.87 -45.33
N VAL A 6 -25.10 -4.99 -45.31
CA VAL A 6 -25.18 -3.88 -44.34
C VAL A 6 -25.36 -4.40 -42.91
N ARG A 7 -26.12 -5.48 -42.74
CA ARG A 7 -26.31 -6.10 -41.43
C ARG A 7 -25.03 -6.78 -40.92
N LEU A 8 -24.34 -7.50 -41.79
CA LEU A 8 -23.03 -8.09 -41.48
C LEU A 8 -21.98 -7.03 -41.14
N SER A 9 -21.93 -5.91 -41.87
CA SER A 9 -20.99 -4.83 -41.56
C SER A 9 -21.31 -4.20 -40.20
N SER A 10 -22.59 -3.96 -39.90
CA SER A 10 -23.04 -3.45 -38.60
C SER A 10 -22.69 -4.41 -37.46
N GLU A 11 -22.81 -5.72 -37.65
CA GLU A 11 -22.40 -6.73 -36.67
C GLU A 11 -20.88 -6.71 -36.43
N VAL A 12 -20.08 -6.55 -37.48
CA VAL A 12 -18.62 -6.43 -37.38
C VAL A 12 -18.20 -5.14 -36.65
N ASP A 13 -18.85 -4.02 -36.94
CA ASP A 13 -18.60 -2.74 -36.26
C ASP A 13 -18.93 -2.85 -34.77
N THR A 14 -20.10 -3.43 -34.45
CA THR A 14 -20.53 -3.65 -33.06
C THR A 14 -19.55 -4.57 -32.32
N ASN A 15 -19.07 -5.64 -32.97
CA ASN A 15 -18.09 -6.54 -32.37
C ASN A 15 -16.74 -5.86 -32.14
N SER A 16 -16.32 -4.98 -33.06
CA SER A 16 -15.10 -4.19 -32.91
C SER A 16 -15.19 -3.21 -31.74
N GLU A 17 -16.36 -2.59 -31.54
CA GLU A 17 -16.66 -1.75 -30.38
C GLU A 17 -16.59 -2.54 -29.07
N TYR A 18 -17.22 -3.73 -29.01
CA TYR A 18 -17.14 -4.60 -27.83
C TYR A 18 -15.71 -5.04 -27.49
N ILE A 19 -14.89 -5.35 -28.51
CA ILE A 19 -13.48 -5.66 -28.31
C ILE A 19 -12.74 -4.44 -27.75
N GLY A 20 -13.01 -3.25 -28.29
CA GLY A 20 -12.43 -1.99 -27.81
C GLY A 20 -12.75 -1.75 -26.33
N THR A 21 -14.03 -1.78 -25.96
CA THR A 21 -14.46 -1.61 -24.56
C THR A 21 -13.87 -2.68 -23.64
N SER A 22 -13.77 -3.93 -24.10
CA SER A 22 -13.16 -5.01 -23.31
C SER A 22 -11.68 -4.77 -23.06
N LEU A 23 -10.94 -4.30 -24.06
CA LEU A 23 -9.53 -3.90 -23.94
C LEU A 23 -9.36 -2.77 -22.94
N GLU A 24 -10.20 -1.74 -23.01
CA GLU A 24 -10.20 -0.63 -22.05
C GLU A 24 -10.46 -1.11 -20.62
N LEU A 25 -11.41 -2.03 -20.43
CA LEU A 25 -11.69 -2.65 -19.14
C LEU A 25 -10.50 -3.48 -18.62
N LEU A 26 -9.82 -4.22 -19.50
CA LEU A 26 -8.62 -5.00 -19.13
C LEU A 26 -7.47 -4.08 -18.71
N LEU A 27 -7.23 -3.00 -19.44
CA LEU A 27 -6.23 -1.98 -19.10
C LEU A 27 -6.59 -1.28 -17.77
N GLY A 28 -7.86 -0.93 -17.58
CA GLY A 28 -8.37 -0.37 -16.32
C GLY A 28 -8.17 -1.32 -15.14
N ARG A 29 -8.44 -2.62 -15.33
CA ARG A 29 -8.20 -3.66 -14.31
C ARG A 29 -6.72 -3.82 -14.00
N ALA A 30 -5.86 -3.82 -15.00
CA ALA A 30 -4.41 -3.92 -14.82
C ALA A 30 -3.86 -2.72 -14.02
N SER A 31 -4.29 -1.51 -14.37
CA SER A 31 -3.94 -0.28 -13.65
C SER A 31 -4.45 -0.30 -12.20
N ASN A 32 -5.69 -0.75 -11.98
CA ASN A 32 -6.23 -0.88 -10.63
C ASN A 32 -5.43 -1.88 -9.79
N ARG A 33 -5.05 -3.04 -10.36
CA ARG A 33 -4.19 -4.03 -9.68
C ARG A 33 -2.83 -3.44 -9.33
N MET A 34 -2.25 -2.63 -10.22
CA MET A 34 -1.00 -1.92 -9.96
C MET A 34 -1.15 -0.93 -8.81
N ASN A 35 -2.21 -0.11 -8.80
CA ASN A 35 -2.51 0.81 -7.72
C ASN A 35 -2.71 0.11 -6.37
N VAL A 36 -3.42 -1.03 -6.34
CA VAL A 36 -3.60 -1.83 -5.13
C VAL A 36 -2.26 -2.38 -4.64
N THR A 37 -1.43 -2.89 -5.55
CA THR A 37 -0.10 -3.41 -5.19
C THR A 37 0.79 -2.30 -4.63
N MET A 38 0.80 -1.13 -5.26
CA MET A 38 1.60 0.01 -4.80
C MET A 38 1.12 0.56 -3.46
N LYS A 39 -0.20 0.59 -3.23
CA LYS A 39 -0.77 0.91 -1.92
C LYS A 39 -0.30 -0.08 -0.86
N ARG A 40 -0.24 -1.38 -1.15
CA ARG A 40 0.27 -2.39 -0.20
C ARG A 40 1.75 -2.20 0.11
N LEU A 41 2.58 -1.91 -0.89
CA LEU A 41 4.01 -1.65 -0.66
C LEU A 41 4.23 -0.38 0.15
N ALA A 42 3.53 0.71 -0.20
CA ALA A 42 3.56 1.95 0.56
C ALA A 42 3.07 1.72 2.00
N ALA A 43 2.08 0.85 2.18
CA ALA A 43 1.58 0.48 3.50
C ALA A 43 2.64 -0.13 4.39
N VAL A 44 3.37 -1.11 3.85
CA VAL A 44 4.50 -1.71 4.54
C VAL A 44 5.56 -0.64 4.82
N ALA A 45 5.94 0.19 3.84
CA ALA A 45 6.98 1.22 4.04
C ALA A 45 6.62 2.26 5.11
N THR A 46 5.38 2.77 5.13
CA THR A 46 4.90 3.67 6.18
C THR A 46 4.93 3.01 7.55
N ILE A 47 4.77 1.68 7.62
CA ILE A 47 4.91 0.91 8.86
C ILE A 47 6.37 0.74 9.28
N PHE A 48 7.30 0.63 8.33
CA PHE A 48 8.70 0.38 8.67
C PHE A 48 9.50 1.66 8.96
N LEU A 49 9.17 2.81 8.35
CA LEU A 49 9.92 4.05 8.51
C LEU A 49 10.02 4.56 9.96
N PRO A 50 8.91 4.79 10.69
CA PRO A 50 8.97 5.24 12.08
C PRO A 50 9.62 4.20 13.01
N LEU A 51 9.38 2.91 12.76
CA LEU A 51 9.97 1.83 13.54
C LEU A 51 11.49 1.81 13.38
N MET A 52 11.99 1.92 12.15
CA MET A 52 13.42 2.04 11.85
C MET A 52 14.01 3.30 12.44
N PHE A 53 13.30 4.44 12.37
CA PHE A 53 13.76 5.69 12.96
C PHE A 53 13.95 5.57 14.48
N LEU A 54 12.97 5.00 15.19
CA LEU A 54 13.11 4.71 16.62
C LEU A 54 14.26 3.73 16.89
N ALA A 55 14.34 2.62 16.15
CA ALA A 55 15.40 1.64 16.32
C ALA A 55 16.80 2.24 16.10
N SER A 56 16.97 3.13 15.12
CA SER A 56 18.22 3.87 14.89
C SER A 56 18.52 4.88 16.00
N PHE A 57 17.52 5.65 16.43
CA PHE A 57 17.68 6.67 17.47
C PHE A 57 18.15 6.04 18.78
N TRP A 58 17.47 4.97 19.23
CA TRP A 58 17.82 4.25 20.45
C TRP A 58 19.05 3.36 20.27
N GLY A 59 19.19 2.66 19.14
CA GLY A 59 20.32 1.77 18.84
C GLY A 59 21.68 2.48 18.86
N MET A 60 21.71 3.79 18.55
CA MET A 60 22.93 4.61 18.63
C MET A 60 23.10 5.37 19.96
N ASN A 61 22.02 5.78 20.64
CA ASN A 61 22.12 6.57 21.89
C ASN A 61 22.18 5.73 23.18
N PHE A 62 21.89 4.42 23.14
CA PHE A 62 21.95 3.55 24.34
C PHE A 62 23.32 3.50 25.01
N LYS A 63 24.41 3.81 24.28
CA LYS A 63 25.78 3.78 24.80
C LYS A 63 26.28 5.13 25.31
N SER A 64 25.58 6.23 25.01
CA SER A 64 26.12 7.59 25.18
C SER A 64 25.29 8.50 26.11
N MET A 65 24.30 7.95 26.82
CA MET A 65 23.52 8.70 27.82
C MET A 65 23.87 8.30 29.27
N PRO A 66 24.62 9.13 30.01
CA PRO A 66 24.89 8.90 31.44
C PRO A 66 23.66 9.06 32.36
N GLU A 67 22.55 9.62 31.86
CA GLU A 67 21.27 9.78 32.59
C GLU A 67 20.47 8.46 32.73
N PHE A 68 20.96 7.37 32.13
CA PHE A 68 20.31 6.05 32.09
C PHE A 68 20.75 5.10 33.22
N ALA A 69 21.27 5.65 34.33
CA ALA A 69 21.63 4.88 35.52
C ALA A 69 20.41 4.43 36.36
N TRP A 70 19.19 4.80 35.96
CA TRP A 70 17.96 4.38 36.62
C TRP A 70 17.38 3.13 35.93
N GLU A 71 17.00 2.14 36.74
CA GLU A 71 16.35 0.85 36.39
C GLU A 71 15.25 0.91 35.30
N TYR A 72 14.65 2.08 35.08
CA TYR A 72 13.48 2.28 34.22
C TYR A 72 13.80 2.65 32.77
N GLY A 73 15.05 2.94 32.42
CA GLY A 73 15.40 3.36 31.06
C GLY A 73 15.12 2.27 30.01
N TYR A 74 15.38 1.01 30.35
CA TYR A 74 15.05 -0.14 29.49
C TYR A 74 13.54 -0.29 29.29
N ILE A 75 12.75 -0.03 30.33
CA ILE A 75 11.28 -0.10 30.30
C ILE A 75 10.70 1.02 29.44
N LEU A 76 11.28 2.23 29.49
CA LEU A 76 10.89 3.35 28.63
C LEU A 76 11.17 3.06 27.14
N ALA A 77 12.35 2.52 26.82
CA ALA A 77 12.68 2.11 25.45
C ALA A 77 11.70 1.04 24.93
N LEU A 78 11.42 0.01 25.73
CA LEU A 78 10.40 -1.00 25.44
C LEU A 78 9.01 -0.38 25.25
N GLY A 79 8.62 0.55 26.13
CA GLY A 79 7.37 1.29 26.03
C GLY A 79 7.25 2.06 24.71
N THR A 80 8.31 2.74 24.27
CA THR A 80 8.30 3.46 22.99
C THR A 80 8.20 2.53 21.79
N MET A 81 8.83 1.35 21.83
CA MET A 81 8.68 0.34 20.78
C MET A 81 7.26 -0.22 20.71
N VAL A 82 6.64 -0.50 21.87
CA VAL A 82 5.26 -0.98 21.93
C VAL A 82 4.27 0.10 21.48
N ILE A 83 4.46 1.34 21.90
CA ILE A 83 3.62 2.48 21.46
C ILE A 83 3.75 2.68 19.95
N ALA A 84 4.97 2.63 19.41
CA ALA A 84 5.17 2.73 17.96
C ALA A 84 4.47 1.58 17.23
N ALA A 85 4.60 0.34 17.69
CA ALA A 85 3.89 -0.80 17.11
C ALA A 85 2.36 -0.62 17.14
N ILE A 86 1.79 -0.12 18.25
CA ILE A 86 0.35 0.13 18.37
C ILE A 86 -0.10 1.26 17.44
N VAL A 87 0.64 2.37 17.39
CA VAL A 87 0.34 3.50 16.48
C VAL A 87 0.30 3.03 15.03
N MET A 88 1.22 2.16 14.62
CA MET A 88 1.25 1.58 13.28
C MET A 88 0.03 0.72 12.98
N VAL A 89 -0.32 -0.18 13.90
CA VAL A 89 -1.49 -1.07 13.73
C VAL A 89 -2.78 -0.24 13.63
N VAL A 90 -2.90 0.83 14.42
CA VAL A 90 -4.05 1.74 14.38
C VAL A 90 -4.08 2.53 13.07
N VAL A 91 -2.95 3.04 12.60
CA VAL A 91 -2.86 3.78 11.32
C VAL A 91 -3.16 2.86 10.13
N ALA A 92 -2.60 1.66 10.10
CA ALA A 92 -2.86 0.66 9.07
C ALA A 92 -4.35 0.26 9.01
N ARG A 93 -5.00 0.16 10.18
CA ARG A 93 -6.44 -0.11 10.29
C ARG A 93 -7.32 1.07 9.88
N LYS A 94 -6.91 2.31 10.17
CA LYS A 94 -7.67 3.53 9.79
C LYS A 94 -7.61 3.83 8.29
N ASN A 95 -6.58 3.38 7.60
CA ASN A 95 -6.39 3.67 6.18
C ASN A 95 -7.03 2.63 5.24
N ASP A 96 -7.79 1.64 5.75
CA ASP A 96 -8.39 0.54 4.98
C ASP A 96 -7.38 -0.11 4.00
N TRP A 97 -6.11 -0.21 4.44
CA TRP A 97 -5.04 -0.84 3.65
C TRP A 97 -5.08 -2.38 3.72
N PHE A 98 -6.01 -2.91 4.52
CA PHE A 98 -6.39 -4.33 4.59
C PHE A 98 -7.73 -4.57 3.90
#